data_AF-A0A5D9C9Y6-F1
#
_entry.id   AF-A0A5D9C9Y6-F1
#
_cell.length_a   1.000
_cell.length_b   1.000
_cell.length_c   1.000
_cell.angle_alpha   90.00
_cell.angle_beta   90.00
_cell.angle_gamma   90.00
#
_symmetry.space_group_name_H-M   'P 1'
#
loop_
_entity.id
_entity.type
_entity.pdbx_description
1 polymer ?
#
loop_
_entity_poly.entity_id
_entity_poly.type
_entity_poly.pdbx_seq_one_letter_code
_entity_poly.pdbx_strand_id
1 'polypeptide(L)'
;MKRLGVVLAGGRSSRFGSDKARAMLDGRALIDHARDTIAPFVDAMATDIPDHPAPGLGPLGGLCGALRHAKAQGFDAVMVTACDIPLLPSDVVPKLIDAAPAFLLEAPVVGCWPVGLSNQLEAFLGGEDRSMHAWARACAATGIASDPIHNINRPADLTSAQPTPKPNRPAFFEAIAIVERHVATLPAETIALTDALGRVTAAPVQAQRFHPAADMSAMDGFVLTAADCTGGDLAIGDPIFAGDASAPLPPGTACPIMTGAIIPTGGATVLIKERATVEGDRLRITEPVATAMNIRSKGEDAAPGDEVLGPGRAISAPMLGALVAYGVETIAVRLRPRVSIIPTGDELGGGIIDVNGPMIAALLAETGAAVTLSAPVPDSREAIASAIAAALATSDFVITTGGASAGERDHIPDAVRDVGATIHFHGVRMRPGKPVLFATTPDGVPILGLPGNPVASLVGCRFFGMAALRRMLGLPSETGRAVTSAVLPTNGVTNITRVVADDGPISPLPGDRPHMMRSLLTADHWMVQLSDTEQATLFPLTDRLR
;
A
#
# COMPACT_ATOMS: atom_id res chain seq x y z
N MET A 1 16.20 -30.70 -21.68
CA MET A 1 17.66 -30.83 -21.87
C MET A 1 18.32 -30.69 -20.51
N LYS A 2 19.12 -31.67 -20.11
CA LYS A 2 19.87 -31.67 -18.86
C LYS A 2 21.11 -30.79 -19.00
N ARG A 3 21.29 -29.80 -18.13
CA ARG A 3 22.31 -28.75 -18.23
C ARG A 3 23.24 -28.78 -17.04
N LEU A 4 24.53 -28.67 -17.32
CA LEU A 4 25.56 -28.49 -16.31
C LEU A 4 25.94 -27.01 -16.20
N GLY A 5 25.88 -26.44 -14.99
CA GLY A 5 26.44 -25.12 -14.72
C GLY A 5 27.90 -25.21 -14.33
N VAL A 6 28.73 -24.34 -14.90
CA VAL A 6 30.17 -24.27 -14.62
C VAL A 6 30.59 -22.82 -14.44
N VAL A 7 31.32 -22.55 -13.37
CA VAL A 7 31.97 -21.25 -13.12
C VAL A 7 33.45 -21.36 -13.44
N LEU A 8 33.94 -20.59 -14.40
CA LEU A 8 35.36 -20.53 -14.74
C LEU A 8 36.09 -19.65 -13.72
N ALA A 9 36.88 -20.28 -12.86
CA ALA A 9 37.84 -19.62 -11.99
C ALA A 9 39.15 -19.41 -12.77
N GLY A 10 39.30 -18.25 -13.42
CA GLY A 10 40.42 -17.98 -14.34
C GLY A 10 41.82 -18.25 -13.76
N GLY A 11 42.75 -18.68 -14.63
CA GLY A 11 44.13 -19.03 -14.26
C GLY A 11 44.99 -17.85 -13.80
N ARG A 12 45.97 -18.15 -12.92
CA ARG A 12 47.04 -17.29 -12.36
C ARG A 12 46.67 -15.79 -12.35
N SER A 13 45.88 -15.38 -11.36
CA SER A 13 45.36 -14.02 -11.08
C SER A 13 46.44 -12.92 -10.89
N SER A 14 47.36 -12.78 -11.84
CA SER A 14 48.56 -11.94 -11.79
C SER A 14 48.28 -10.45 -11.60
N ARG A 15 47.09 -9.98 -12.03
CA ARG A 15 46.63 -8.59 -11.88
C ARG A 15 45.87 -8.32 -10.57
N PHE A 16 45.46 -9.36 -9.84
CA PHE A 16 44.64 -9.24 -8.63
C PHE A 16 45.49 -9.35 -7.34
N GLY A 17 46.69 -9.91 -7.41
CA GLY A 17 47.60 -10.08 -6.28
C GLY A 17 47.27 -11.25 -5.35
N SER A 18 46.08 -11.85 -5.49
CA SER A 18 45.60 -13.04 -4.77
C SER A 18 44.68 -13.87 -5.68
N ASP A 19 44.20 -15.03 -5.21
CA ASP A 19 43.18 -15.81 -5.90
C ASP A 19 41.89 -14.98 -6.08
N LYS A 20 41.59 -14.60 -7.33
CA LYS A 20 40.44 -13.74 -7.66
C LYS A 20 39.11 -14.43 -7.32
N ALA A 21 39.01 -15.74 -7.49
CA ALA A 21 37.77 -16.47 -7.21
C ALA A 21 37.37 -16.39 -5.72
N ARG A 22 38.36 -16.23 -4.83
CA ARG A 22 38.20 -16.10 -3.38
C ARG A 22 38.10 -14.65 -2.90
N ALA A 23 38.14 -13.67 -3.80
CA ALA A 23 37.92 -12.28 -3.43
C ALA A 23 36.51 -12.10 -2.86
N MET A 24 36.36 -11.24 -1.85
CA MET A 24 35.11 -11.05 -1.13
C MET A 24 34.31 -9.89 -1.71
N LEU A 25 33.07 -10.16 -2.11
CA LEU A 25 32.03 -9.18 -2.44
C LEU A 25 30.87 -9.42 -1.47
N ASP A 26 30.43 -8.39 -0.75
CA ASP A 26 29.34 -8.49 0.23
C ASP A 26 29.49 -9.66 1.23
N GLY A 27 30.72 -9.89 1.72
CA GLY A 27 31.00 -10.93 2.71
C GLY A 27 30.96 -12.37 2.18
N ARG A 28 30.86 -12.59 0.85
CA ARG A 28 30.92 -13.90 0.20
C ARG A 28 31.95 -13.91 -0.94
N ALA A 29 32.45 -15.08 -1.32
CA ALA A 29 33.43 -15.20 -2.39
C ALA A 29 32.79 -14.92 -3.78
N LEU A 30 33.53 -14.28 -4.69
CA LEU A 30 33.05 -13.99 -6.04
C LEU A 30 32.54 -15.22 -6.79
N ILE A 31 33.22 -16.36 -6.62
CA ILE A 31 32.80 -17.63 -7.23
C ILE A 31 31.43 -18.10 -6.74
N ASP A 32 31.06 -17.79 -5.49
CA ASP A 32 29.76 -18.15 -4.93
C ASP A 32 28.65 -17.28 -5.52
N HIS A 33 28.90 -15.98 -5.71
CA HIS A 33 27.97 -15.08 -6.39
C HIS A 33 27.74 -15.52 -7.84
N ALA A 34 28.80 -15.75 -8.60
CA ALA A 34 28.72 -16.22 -9.97
C ALA A 34 27.95 -17.55 -10.07
N ARG A 35 28.17 -18.48 -9.14
CA ARG A 35 27.39 -19.73 -9.05
C ARG A 35 25.90 -19.46 -8.86
N ASP A 36 25.54 -18.59 -7.92
CA ASP A 36 24.14 -18.30 -7.57
C ASP A 36 23.37 -17.68 -8.75
N THR A 37 24.05 -17.01 -9.69
CA THR A 37 23.40 -16.45 -10.90
C THR A 37 22.91 -17.50 -11.89
N ILE A 38 23.59 -18.65 -11.99
CA ILE A 38 23.27 -19.70 -12.97
C ILE A 38 22.65 -20.94 -12.35
N ALA A 39 22.89 -21.22 -11.06
CA ALA A 39 22.42 -22.39 -10.35
C ALA A 39 20.89 -22.64 -10.47
N PRO A 40 20.00 -21.62 -10.43
CA PRO A 40 18.56 -21.83 -10.59
C PRO A 40 18.14 -22.36 -11.97
N PHE A 41 19.03 -22.26 -12.97
CA PHE A 41 18.72 -22.54 -14.37
C PHE A 41 19.39 -23.82 -14.89
N VAL A 42 20.11 -24.56 -14.05
CA VAL A 42 20.84 -25.77 -14.44
C VAL A 42 20.46 -26.95 -13.55
N ASP A 43 20.71 -28.17 -14.03
CA ASP A 43 20.33 -29.38 -13.32
C ASP A 43 21.41 -29.82 -12.30
N ALA A 44 22.65 -29.39 -12.49
CA ALA A 44 23.75 -29.59 -11.56
C ALA A 44 24.83 -28.51 -11.74
N MET A 45 25.64 -28.30 -10.70
CA MET A 45 26.84 -27.46 -10.75
C MET A 45 28.09 -28.33 -10.71
N ALA A 46 29.13 -27.93 -11.45
CA ALA A 46 30.47 -28.50 -11.32
C ALA A 46 31.53 -27.41 -11.11
N THR A 47 32.53 -27.72 -10.30
CA THR A 47 33.67 -26.86 -9.98
C THR A 47 34.97 -27.58 -10.35
N ASP A 48 36.06 -26.82 -10.44
CA ASP A 48 37.42 -27.35 -10.58
C ASP A 48 37.63 -28.27 -11.81
N ILE A 49 36.88 -28.01 -12.89
CA ILE A 49 37.06 -28.73 -14.15
C ILE A 49 38.36 -28.24 -14.81
N PRO A 50 39.34 -29.12 -15.08
CA PRO A 50 40.59 -28.72 -15.70
C PRO A 50 40.37 -28.33 -17.17
N ASP A 51 41.20 -27.41 -17.66
CA ASP A 51 41.27 -27.09 -19.09
C ASP A 51 41.58 -28.35 -19.91
N HIS A 52 41.01 -28.43 -21.12
CA HIS A 52 41.30 -29.48 -22.09
C HIS A 52 41.66 -28.86 -23.45
N PRO A 53 42.60 -29.42 -24.25
CA PRO A 53 43.40 -30.64 -23.99
C PRO A 53 44.60 -30.46 -23.06
N ALA A 54 44.98 -29.24 -22.72
CA ALA A 54 46.10 -28.96 -21.83
C ALA A 54 45.79 -27.76 -20.90
N PRO A 55 46.45 -27.66 -19.73
CA PRO A 55 46.32 -26.51 -18.85
C PRO A 55 46.75 -25.19 -19.50
N GLY A 56 46.10 -24.08 -19.11
CA GLY A 56 46.55 -22.73 -19.49
C GLY A 56 46.07 -22.29 -20.88
N LEU A 57 45.02 -22.92 -21.40
CA LEU A 57 44.40 -22.57 -22.68
C LEU A 57 43.33 -21.46 -22.54
N GLY A 58 43.23 -20.87 -21.35
CA GLY A 58 42.31 -19.78 -21.06
C GLY A 58 40.85 -20.23 -21.12
N PRO A 59 39.90 -19.29 -21.35
CA PRO A 59 38.48 -19.60 -21.30
C PRO A 59 37.99 -20.70 -22.24
N LEU A 60 38.58 -20.81 -23.44
CA LEU A 60 38.22 -21.88 -24.38
C LEU A 60 38.70 -23.25 -23.89
N GLY A 61 39.85 -23.32 -23.21
CA GLY A 61 40.31 -24.53 -22.55
C GLY A 61 39.35 -25.00 -21.47
N GLY A 62 38.91 -24.08 -20.62
CA GLY A 62 37.94 -24.33 -19.57
C GLY A 62 36.57 -24.74 -20.12
N LEU A 63 36.08 -24.07 -21.18
CA LEU A 63 34.86 -24.46 -21.88
C LEU A 63 34.98 -25.86 -22.51
N CYS A 64 36.12 -26.18 -23.12
CA CYS A 64 36.35 -27.51 -23.70
C CYS A 64 36.34 -28.60 -22.63
N GLY A 65 37.03 -28.37 -21.51
CA GLY A 65 36.99 -29.24 -20.33
C GLY A 65 35.56 -29.43 -19.81
N ALA A 66 34.80 -28.34 -19.69
CA ALA A 66 33.42 -28.35 -19.24
C ALA A 66 32.49 -29.15 -20.16
N LEU A 67 32.58 -28.95 -21.49
CA LEU A 67 31.80 -29.68 -22.47
C LEU A 67 32.11 -31.18 -22.45
N ARG A 68 33.38 -31.57 -22.31
CA ARG A 68 33.79 -32.98 -22.20
C ARG A 68 33.32 -33.61 -20.90
N HIS A 69 33.45 -32.90 -19.77
CA HIS A 69 32.95 -33.35 -18.48
C HIS A 69 31.43 -33.56 -18.53
N ALA A 70 30.69 -32.57 -19.04
CA ALA A 70 29.25 -32.65 -19.22
C ALA A 70 28.84 -33.83 -20.11
N LYS A 71 29.54 -34.06 -21.23
CA LYS A 71 29.33 -35.22 -22.10
C LYS A 71 29.55 -36.54 -21.39
N ALA A 72 30.62 -36.66 -20.59
CA ALA A 72 30.90 -37.87 -19.82
C ALA A 72 29.86 -38.16 -18.72
N GLN A 73 29.22 -37.11 -18.20
CA GLN A 73 28.20 -37.19 -17.15
C GLN A 73 26.74 -37.20 -17.69
N GLY A 74 26.57 -37.30 -19.01
CA GLY A 74 25.26 -37.40 -19.65
C GLY A 74 24.42 -36.12 -19.60
N PHE A 75 25.06 -34.94 -19.67
CA PHE A 75 24.38 -33.66 -19.86
C PHE A 75 24.31 -33.30 -21.35
N ASP A 76 23.30 -32.52 -21.74
CA ASP A 76 23.06 -32.08 -23.12
C ASP A 76 23.74 -30.75 -23.46
N ALA A 77 23.93 -29.89 -22.45
CA ALA A 77 24.56 -28.57 -22.62
C ALA A 77 25.28 -28.10 -21.35
N VAL A 78 26.14 -27.10 -21.51
CA VAL A 78 26.86 -26.43 -20.43
C VAL A 78 26.49 -24.95 -20.41
N MET A 79 26.02 -24.47 -19.26
CA MET A 79 25.91 -23.04 -18.97
C MET A 79 27.19 -22.59 -18.27
N VAL A 80 27.96 -21.72 -18.92
CA VAL A 80 29.24 -21.22 -18.41
C VAL A 80 29.08 -19.76 -17.98
N THR A 81 29.67 -19.42 -16.84
CA THR A 81 29.95 -18.05 -16.41
C THR A 81 31.38 -17.95 -15.89
N ALA A 82 31.87 -16.76 -15.55
CA ALA A 82 33.18 -16.56 -14.92
C ALA A 82 33.05 -15.97 -13.52
N CYS A 83 34.02 -16.30 -12.67
CA CYS A 83 34.06 -15.79 -11.29
C CYS A 83 34.18 -14.26 -11.19
N ASP A 84 34.74 -13.58 -12.21
CA ASP A 84 34.82 -12.12 -12.26
C ASP A 84 33.56 -11.44 -12.81
N ILE A 85 32.54 -12.23 -13.11
CA ILE A 85 31.18 -11.77 -13.45
C ILE A 85 30.24 -12.31 -12.36
N PRO A 86 30.32 -11.78 -11.13
CA PRO A 86 29.56 -12.32 -9.99
C PRO A 86 28.06 -12.07 -10.12
N LEU A 87 27.63 -11.16 -10.98
CA LEU A 87 26.24 -10.75 -11.14
C LEU A 87 25.87 -10.76 -12.63
N LEU A 88 24.73 -11.36 -12.96
CA LEU A 88 24.12 -11.34 -14.28
C LEU A 88 22.71 -10.75 -14.19
N PRO A 89 22.25 -9.97 -15.18
CA PRO A 89 20.85 -9.57 -15.27
C PRO A 89 19.91 -10.80 -15.28
N SER A 90 18.73 -10.67 -14.67
CA SER A 90 17.85 -11.83 -14.38
C SER A 90 17.27 -12.50 -15.63
N ASP A 91 17.25 -11.81 -16.76
CA ASP A 91 16.72 -12.28 -18.04
C ASP A 91 17.79 -12.87 -18.96
N VAL A 92 19.08 -12.66 -18.65
CA VAL A 92 20.19 -13.10 -19.50
C VAL A 92 20.31 -14.61 -19.57
N VAL A 93 20.27 -15.31 -18.44
CA VAL A 93 20.46 -16.77 -18.41
C VAL A 93 19.34 -17.50 -19.17
N PRO A 94 18.05 -17.17 -19.00
CA PRO A 94 16.97 -17.68 -19.85
C PRO A 94 17.21 -17.45 -21.36
N LYS A 95 17.56 -16.22 -21.76
CA LYS A 95 17.82 -15.89 -23.18
C LYS A 95 18.94 -16.72 -23.78
N LEU A 96 20.03 -16.94 -23.04
CA LEU A 96 21.15 -17.77 -23.48
C LEU A 96 20.75 -19.24 -23.64
N ILE A 97 19.92 -19.75 -22.74
CA ILE A 97 19.42 -21.13 -22.80
C ILE A 97 18.52 -21.32 -24.02
N ASP A 98 17.60 -20.39 -24.25
CA ASP A 98 16.62 -20.48 -25.36
C ASP A 98 17.29 -20.37 -26.73
N ALA A 99 18.40 -19.64 -26.83
CA ALA A 99 19.13 -19.39 -28.07
C ALA A 99 20.35 -20.30 -28.30
N ALA A 100 20.59 -21.31 -27.44
CA ALA A 100 21.79 -22.13 -27.46
C ALA A 100 22.05 -22.81 -28.83
N PRO A 101 23.29 -22.80 -29.39
CA PRO A 101 24.51 -22.21 -28.82
C PRO A 101 24.45 -20.68 -28.80
N ALA A 102 24.68 -20.08 -27.63
CA ALA A 102 24.58 -18.64 -27.45
C ALA A 102 25.58 -18.12 -26.42
N PHE A 103 25.97 -16.86 -26.57
CA PHE A 103 26.93 -16.18 -25.71
C PHE A 103 26.55 -14.71 -25.52
N LEU A 104 27.07 -14.07 -24.46
CA LEU A 104 26.91 -12.62 -24.27
C LEU A 104 27.91 -11.83 -25.09
N LEU A 105 27.44 -10.82 -25.82
CA LEU A 105 28.29 -9.94 -26.64
C LEU A 105 29.29 -9.17 -25.78
N GLU A 106 28.85 -8.64 -24.64
CA GLU A 106 29.65 -7.87 -23.68
C GLU A 106 30.65 -8.74 -22.90
N ALA A 107 30.34 -10.02 -22.72
CA ALA A 107 31.16 -10.97 -21.95
C ALA A 107 31.12 -12.38 -22.56
N PRO A 108 31.90 -12.64 -23.64
CA PRO A 108 31.75 -13.86 -24.44
C PRO A 108 32.05 -15.18 -23.76
N VAL A 109 32.62 -15.11 -22.56
CA VAL A 109 32.83 -16.25 -21.66
C VAL A 109 31.50 -16.80 -21.13
N VAL A 110 30.50 -15.94 -20.98
CA VAL A 110 29.18 -16.30 -20.46
C VAL A 110 28.32 -16.79 -21.62
N GLY A 111 27.88 -18.04 -21.55
CA GLY A 111 27.11 -18.65 -22.63
C GLY A 111 26.57 -20.02 -22.32
N CYS A 112 25.61 -20.46 -23.13
CA CYS A 112 25.05 -21.80 -23.10
C CYS A 112 25.49 -22.57 -24.36
N TRP A 113 26.16 -23.71 -24.16
CA TRP A 113 26.87 -24.43 -25.21
C TRP A 113 26.45 -25.91 -25.23
N PRO A 114 25.90 -26.43 -26.35
CA PRO A 114 25.58 -27.85 -26.49
C PRO A 114 26.83 -28.75 -26.43
N VAL A 115 26.74 -29.89 -25.73
CA VAL A 115 27.90 -30.81 -25.56
C VAL A 115 28.42 -31.40 -26.88
N GLY A 116 27.57 -31.42 -27.92
CA GLY A 116 27.93 -31.84 -29.27
C GLY A 116 29.09 -31.03 -29.86
N LEU A 117 29.32 -29.80 -29.38
CA LEU A 117 30.40 -28.93 -29.83
C LEU A 117 31.79 -29.30 -29.27
N SER A 118 31.87 -30.23 -28.30
CA SER A 118 33.13 -30.61 -27.63
C SER A 118 34.27 -30.95 -28.59
N ASN A 119 34.04 -31.85 -29.57
CA ASN A 119 35.07 -32.28 -30.53
C ASN A 119 35.48 -31.13 -31.47
N GLN A 120 34.52 -30.30 -31.88
CA GLN A 120 34.78 -29.15 -32.75
C GLN A 120 35.62 -28.10 -32.02
N LEU A 121 35.32 -27.84 -30.74
CA LEU A 121 36.10 -26.91 -29.92
C LEU A 121 37.52 -27.42 -29.68
N GLU A 122 37.68 -28.72 -29.44
CA GLU A 122 39.01 -29.34 -29.28
C GLU A 122 39.86 -29.18 -30.54
N ALA A 123 39.29 -29.39 -31.73
CA ALA A 123 39.98 -29.13 -33.00
C ALA A 123 40.29 -27.64 -33.20
N PHE A 124 39.35 -26.77 -32.84
CA PHE A 124 39.51 -25.30 -32.93
C PHE A 124 40.66 -24.79 -32.06
N LEU A 125 40.84 -25.36 -30.87
CA LEU A 125 41.94 -25.02 -29.94
C LEU A 125 43.34 -25.30 -30.51
N GLY A 126 43.47 -26.14 -31.54
CA GLY A 126 44.71 -26.39 -32.28
C GLY A 126 45.05 -25.33 -33.34
N GLY A 127 44.13 -24.40 -33.63
CA GLY A 127 44.31 -23.32 -34.60
C GLY A 127 45.01 -22.06 -34.07
N GLU A 128 45.20 -21.07 -34.94
CA GLU A 128 45.90 -19.82 -34.63
C GLU A 128 45.04 -18.82 -33.81
N ASP A 129 43.75 -18.65 -34.14
CA ASP A 129 42.84 -17.75 -33.41
C ASP A 129 42.08 -18.51 -32.31
N ARG A 130 42.41 -18.19 -31.06
CA ARG A 130 41.86 -18.84 -29.86
C ARG A 130 40.99 -17.89 -29.02
N SER A 131 40.29 -16.96 -29.66
CA SER A 131 39.36 -16.06 -28.98
C SER A 131 37.94 -16.66 -28.87
N MET A 132 37.22 -16.33 -27.78
CA MET A 132 35.81 -16.71 -27.62
C MET A 132 34.93 -16.23 -28.79
N HIS A 133 35.21 -15.04 -29.34
CA HIS A 133 34.50 -14.50 -30.50
C HIS A 133 34.75 -15.31 -31.78
N ALA A 134 36.00 -15.72 -32.03
CA ALA A 134 36.31 -16.55 -33.17
C ALA A 134 35.68 -17.93 -33.05
N TRP A 135 35.67 -18.50 -31.85
CA TRP A 135 34.95 -19.72 -31.55
C TRP A 135 33.44 -19.58 -31.80
N ALA A 136 32.82 -18.53 -31.25
CA ALA A 136 31.40 -18.26 -31.43
C ALA A 136 31.02 -18.14 -32.92
N ARG A 137 31.85 -17.48 -33.75
CA ARG A 137 31.66 -17.46 -35.21
C ARG A 137 31.83 -18.85 -35.84
N ALA A 138 32.85 -19.60 -35.43
CA ALA A 138 33.14 -20.93 -35.98
C ALA A 138 32.02 -21.96 -35.72
N CYS A 139 31.29 -21.82 -34.62
CA CYS A 139 30.15 -22.67 -34.29
C CYS A 139 28.78 -22.01 -34.51
N ALA A 140 28.74 -20.85 -35.20
CA ALA A 140 27.52 -20.09 -35.47
C ALA A 140 26.65 -19.81 -34.22
N ALA A 141 27.29 -19.48 -33.09
CA ALA A 141 26.59 -19.15 -31.85
C ALA A 141 25.88 -17.79 -31.92
N THR A 142 24.70 -17.71 -31.33
CA THR A 142 23.90 -16.50 -31.23
C THR A 142 24.48 -15.54 -30.20
N GLY A 143 24.80 -14.31 -30.61
CA GLY A 143 25.19 -13.24 -29.69
C GLY A 143 23.97 -12.60 -29.05
N ILE A 144 23.94 -12.57 -27.71
CA ILE A 144 22.87 -11.96 -26.92
C ILE A 144 23.40 -10.64 -26.32
N ALA A 145 22.65 -9.56 -26.55
CA ALA A 145 22.90 -8.27 -25.89
C ALA A 145 22.27 -8.26 -24.49
N SER A 146 22.91 -7.57 -23.56
CA SER A 146 22.42 -7.36 -22.19
C SER A 146 22.75 -5.95 -21.72
N ASP A 147 22.09 -5.53 -20.64
CA ASP A 147 22.55 -4.39 -19.84
C ASP A 147 24.04 -4.56 -19.48
N PRO A 148 24.78 -3.46 -19.19
CA PRO A 148 26.19 -3.51 -18.87
C PRO A 148 26.51 -4.51 -17.75
N ILE A 149 27.48 -5.37 -18.01
CA ILE A 149 27.92 -6.39 -17.06
C ILE A 149 29.12 -5.87 -16.29
N HIS A 150 29.05 -5.92 -14.97
CA HIS A 150 30.16 -5.54 -14.11
C HIS A 150 31.23 -6.64 -14.09
N ASN A 151 32.36 -6.38 -14.72
CA ASN A 151 33.52 -7.26 -14.72
C ASN A 151 34.57 -6.81 -13.70
N ILE A 152 34.87 -7.67 -12.71
CA ILE A 152 35.80 -7.39 -11.62
C ILE A 152 37.22 -7.80 -12.03
N ASN A 153 37.99 -6.84 -12.53
CA ASN A 153 39.34 -7.08 -13.03
C ASN A 153 40.44 -6.76 -12.01
N ARG A 154 40.19 -5.83 -11.10
CA ARG A 154 41.12 -5.30 -10.09
C ARG A 154 40.42 -5.21 -8.72
N PRO A 155 41.15 -5.20 -7.58
CA PRO A 155 40.55 -5.02 -6.26
C PRO A 155 39.73 -3.73 -6.12
N ALA A 156 40.13 -2.64 -6.79
CA ALA A 156 39.37 -1.39 -6.80
C ALA A 156 37.97 -1.55 -7.43
N ASP A 157 37.81 -2.49 -8.35
CA ASP A 157 36.54 -2.78 -9.01
C ASP A 157 35.55 -3.44 -8.04
N LEU A 158 36.00 -4.02 -6.91
CA LEU A 158 35.10 -4.56 -5.86
C LEU A 158 34.24 -3.45 -5.24
N THR A 159 34.79 -2.24 -5.15
CA THR A 159 34.11 -1.05 -4.61
C THR A 159 33.11 -0.46 -5.61
N SER A 160 33.39 -0.53 -6.91
CA SER A 160 32.49 -0.05 -7.98
C SER A 160 31.51 -1.11 -8.49
N ALA A 161 31.79 -2.39 -8.23
CA ALA A 161 30.90 -3.53 -8.47
C ALA A 161 30.01 -3.83 -7.26
N GLN A 162 30.13 -3.04 -6.18
CA GLN A 162 28.99 -2.88 -5.28
C GLN A 162 27.85 -2.36 -6.16
N PRO A 163 26.77 -3.13 -6.40
CA PRO A 163 25.56 -2.50 -6.87
C PRO A 163 25.34 -1.30 -5.95
N THR A 164 25.05 -0.12 -6.50
CA THR A 164 24.37 0.94 -5.72
C THR A 164 23.37 0.19 -4.88
N PRO A 165 23.46 0.21 -3.53
CA PRO A 165 22.71 -0.71 -2.70
C PRO A 165 21.27 -0.60 -3.18
N LYS A 166 20.75 -1.66 -3.83
CA LYS A 166 19.36 -1.68 -4.23
C LYS A 166 18.65 -1.38 -2.92
N PRO A 167 17.96 -0.22 -2.79
CA PRO A 167 17.39 0.15 -1.52
C PRO A 167 16.61 -1.07 -1.07
N ASN A 168 16.95 -1.59 0.11
CA ASN A 168 16.38 -2.82 0.63
C ASN A 168 14.87 -2.72 0.44
N ARG A 169 14.30 -3.46 -0.52
CA ARG A 169 12.90 -3.24 -0.90
C ARG A 169 12.08 -3.69 0.30
N PRO A 170 11.43 -2.76 1.03
CA PRO A 170 10.73 -3.13 2.23
C PRO A 170 9.64 -4.17 1.91
N ALA A 171 9.31 -4.96 2.93
CA ALA A 171 8.07 -5.74 2.89
C ALA A 171 6.86 -4.79 2.78
N PHE A 172 5.71 -5.29 2.32
CA PHE A 172 4.53 -4.47 2.08
C PHE A 172 4.10 -3.63 3.30
N PHE A 173 3.92 -4.24 4.47
CA PHE A 173 3.55 -3.53 5.70
C PHE A 173 4.69 -2.66 6.27
N GLU A 174 5.94 -3.03 6.02
CA GLU A 174 7.10 -2.21 6.37
C GLU A 174 7.12 -0.90 5.56
N ALA A 175 6.79 -0.98 4.26
CA ALA A 175 6.66 0.19 3.40
C ALA A 175 5.55 1.14 3.88
N ILE A 176 4.40 0.60 4.33
CA ILE A 176 3.32 1.40 4.96
C ILE A 176 3.86 2.09 6.22
N ALA A 177 4.54 1.37 7.10
CA ALA A 177 5.09 1.94 8.32
C ALA A 177 6.17 3.02 8.04
N ILE A 178 6.94 2.88 6.95
CA ILE A 178 7.88 3.92 6.49
C ILE A 178 7.12 5.18 6.06
N VAL A 179 6.02 5.06 5.32
CA VAL A 179 5.17 6.20 4.95
C VAL A 179 4.64 6.91 6.20
N GLU A 180 4.01 6.17 7.11
CA GLU A 180 3.39 6.72 8.31
C GLU A 180 4.39 7.43 9.24
N ARG A 181 5.65 6.95 9.29
CA ARG A 181 6.71 7.54 10.09
C ARG A 181 7.17 8.91 9.58
N HIS A 182 7.18 9.11 8.27
CA HIS A 182 7.74 10.31 7.65
C HIS A 182 6.70 11.36 7.27
N VAL A 183 5.40 11.04 7.39
CA VAL A 183 4.32 11.99 7.15
C VAL A 183 3.88 12.63 8.47
N ALA A 184 3.80 13.95 8.47
CA ALA A 184 3.30 14.73 9.61
C ALA A 184 1.77 14.90 9.54
N THR A 185 1.15 15.05 10.71
CA THR A 185 -0.26 15.44 10.80
C THR A 185 -0.41 16.91 10.45
N LEU A 186 -1.41 17.25 9.63
CA LEU A 186 -1.71 18.60 9.23
C LEU A 186 -2.21 19.45 10.41
N PRO A 187 -1.99 20.77 10.36
CA PRO A 187 -2.47 21.67 11.39
C PRO A 187 -4.01 21.66 11.47
N ALA A 188 -4.51 22.19 12.58
CA ALA A 188 -5.94 22.31 12.82
C ALA A 188 -6.47 23.66 12.32
N GLU A 189 -7.74 23.70 11.95
CA GLU A 189 -8.54 24.90 11.74
C GLU A 189 -9.86 24.78 12.52
N THR A 190 -10.46 25.90 12.89
CA THR A 190 -11.79 25.92 13.50
C THR A 190 -12.80 26.35 12.46
N ILE A 191 -13.85 25.55 12.28
CA ILE A 191 -14.92 25.79 11.31
C ILE A 191 -16.28 25.72 11.99
N ALA A 192 -17.33 26.19 11.31
CA ALA A 192 -18.70 25.96 11.72
C ALA A 192 -19.03 24.46 11.67
N LEU A 193 -19.83 23.97 12.63
CA LEU A 193 -20.23 22.55 12.67
C LEU A 193 -20.98 22.13 11.39
N THR A 194 -21.72 23.05 10.77
CA THR A 194 -22.44 22.81 9.51
C THR A 194 -21.52 22.44 8.33
N ASP A 195 -20.26 22.88 8.36
CA ASP A 195 -19.26 22.61 7.33
C ASP A 195 -18.37 21.41 7.67
N ALA A 196 -18.64 20.75 8.80
CA ALA A 196 -17.78 19.73 9.37
C ALA A 196 -18.03 18.31 8.85
N LEU A 197 -19.08 18.08 8.07
CA LEU A 197 -19.37 16.76 7.49
C LEU A 197 -18.16 16.24 6.68
N GLY A 198 -17.70 15.03 7.01
CA GLY A 198 -16.52 14.41 6.40
C GLY A 198 -15.17 14.97 6.85
N ARG A 199 -15.14 16.01 7.70
CA ARG A 199 -13.90 16.53 8.29
C ARG A 199 -13.45 15.63 9.46
N VAL A 200 -12.16 15.66 9.78
CA VAL A 200 -11.59 14.87 10.88
C VAL A 200 -11.31 15.77 12.08
N THR A 201 -11.79 15.40 13.26
CA THR A 201 -11.59 16.15 14.51
C THR A 201 -10.10 16.28 14.85
N ALA A 202 -9.68 17.50 15.20
CA ALA A 202 -8.29 17.79 15.57
C ALA A 202 -8.03 17.80 17.08
N ALA A 203 -9.10 17.97 17.87
CA ALA A 203 -9.09 18.02 19.33
C ALA A 203 -10.37 17.37 19.89
N PRO A 204 -10.41 17.04 21.19
CA PRO A 204 -11.65 16.65 21.85
C PRO A 204 -12.76 17.69 21.67
N VAL A 205 -13.98 17.22 21.43
CA VAL A 205 -15.18 18.04 21.31
C VAL A 205 -15.97 17.91 22.61
N GLN A 206 -16.28 19.06 23.21
CA GLN A 206 -17.04 19.13 24.44
C GLN A 206 -18.48 19.56 24.16
N ALA A 207 -19.44 18.95 24.88
CA ALA A 207 -20.80 19.42 24.90
C ALA A 207 -20.87 20.84 25.51
N GLN A 208 -21.76 21.68 24.99
CA GLN A 208 -21.91 23.08 25.40
C GLN A 208 -23.23 23.33 26.14
N ARG A 209 -24.15 22.37 26.11
CA ARG A 209 -25.43 22.43 26.83
C ARG A 209 -25.82 21.06 27.36
N PHE A 210 -26.74 21.06 28.32
CA PHE A 210 -27.43 19.84 28.73
C PHE A 210 -28.28 19.28 27.59
N HIS A 211 -28.22 17.97 27.40
CA HIS A 211 -29.13 17.24 26.54
C HIS A 211 -29.72 16.04 27.30
N PRO A 212 -31.05 15.96 27.47
CA PRO A 212 -32.03 17.02 27.22
C PRO A 212 -31.81 18.25 28.14
N ALA A 213 -32.38 19.39 27.78
CA ALA A 213 -32.15 20.66 28.48
C ALA A 213 -32.88 20.80 29.83
N ALA A 214 -33.91 19.98 30.03
CA ALA A 214 -34.73 19.87 31.23
C ALA A 214 -35.16 18.40 31.42
N ASP A 215 -35.84 18.08 32.51
CA ASP A 215 -36.49 16.78 32.67
C ASP A 215 -37.68 16.71 31.69
N MET A 216 -37.76 15.63 30.91
CA MET A 216 -38.73 15.49 29.83
C MET A 216 -39.51 14.19 29.96
N SER A 217 -40.76 14.17 29.48
CA SER A 217 -41.51 12.92 29.38
C SER A 217 -40.90 12.01 28.31
N ALA A 218 -40.63 10.76 28.69
CA ALA A 218 -40.15 9.72 27.77
C ALA A 218 -41.29 9.08 26.96
N MET A 219 -42.54 9.20 27.44
CA MET A 219 -43.71 8.52 26.92
C MET A 219 -44.94 9.43 26.94
N ASP A 220 -45.97 9.07 26.18
CA ASP A 220 -47.28 9.70 26.32
C ASP A 220 -48.01 9.12 27.55
N GLY A 221 -48.58 9.98 28.38
CA GLY A 221 -49.20 9.52 29.63
C GLY A 221 -49.77 10.64 30.49
N PHE A 222 -49.73 10.45 31.80
CA PHE A 222 -50.15 11.40 32.81
C PHE A 222 -49.02 11.66 33.79
N VAL A 223 -48.63 12.93 33.97
CA VAL A 223 -47.64 13.31 34.97
C VAL A 223 -48.32 13.45 36.34
N LEU A 224 -47.70 12.84 37.36
CA LEU A 224 -48.20 12.80 38.74
C LEU A 224 -47.17 13.41 39.70
N THR A 225 -47.64 14.01 40.80
CA THR A 225 -46.76 14.36 41.92
C THR A 225 -46.36 13.10 42.70
N ALA A 226 -45.30 13.16 43.50
CA ALA A 226 -44.88 12.02 44.32
C ALA A 226 -45.94 11.61 45.36
N ALA A 227 -46.75 12.56 45.85
CA ALA A 227 -47.83 12.28 46.80
C ALA A 227 -49.01 11.56 46.13
N ASP A 228 -49.29 11.89 44.87
CA ASP A 228 -50.42 11.32 44.11
C ASP A 228 -50.13 9.92 43.56
N CYS A 229 -48.87 9.46 43.65
CA CYS A 229 -48.45 8.13 43.23
C CYS A 229 -48.97 6.99 44.11
N THR A 230 -49.53 7.25 45.30
CA THR A 230 -49.89 6.19 46.27
C THR A 230 -51.24 5.52 46.01
N GLY A 231 -52.05 6.07 45.10
CA GLY A 231 -53.41 5.58 44.81
C GLY A 231 -54.50 6.63 45.04
N GLY A 232 -55.66 6.42 44.42
CA GLY A 232 -56.82 7.31 44.52
C GLY A 232 -57.31 7.83 43.17
N ASP A 233 -58.29 8.73 43.20
CA ASP A 233 -58.90 9.33 42.01
C ASP A 233 -58.39 10.78 41.86
N LEU A 234 -57.62 11.05 40.81
CA LEU A 234 -57.03 12.36 40.52
C LEU A 234 -57.89 13.10 39.49
N ALA A 235 -58.02 14.42 39.62
CA ALA A 235 -58.65 15.22 38.57
C ALA A 235 -57.73 15.26 37.34
N ILE A 236 -58.30 15.17 36.13
CA ILE A 236 -57.50 15.34 34.90
C ILE A 236 -57.35 16.83 34.62
N GLY A 237 -56.11 17.30 34.62
CA GLY A 237 -55.76 18.69 34.32
C GLY A 237 -55.60 18.95 32.83
N ASP A 238 -55.16 20.17 32.49
CA ASP A 238 -54.87 20.54 31.11
C ASP A 238 -53.68 19.74 30.53
N PRO A 239 -53.72 19.40 29.24
CA PRO A 239 -52.65 18.68 28.58
C PRO A 239 -51.38 19.53 28.43
N ILE A 240 -50.22 18.88 28.52
CA ILE A 240 -48.88 19.47 28.36
C ILE A 240 -48.23 18.92 27.10
N PHE A 241 -47.85 19.81 26.19
CA PHE A 241 -47.25 19.48 24.89
C PHE A 241 -45.76 19.86 24.84
N ALA A 242 -45.07 19.27 23.86
CA ALA A 242 -43.69 19.65 23.57
C ALA A 242 -43.63 21.13 23.11
N GLY A 243 -42.77 21.92 23.77
CA GLY A 243 -42.62 23.35 23.53
C GLY A 243 -43.35 24.25 24.54
N ASP A 244 -44.25 23.68 25.35
CA ASP A 244 -44.89 24.42 26.44
C ASP A 244 -43.88 24.77 27.54
N ALA A 245 -44.09 25.90 28.20
CA ALA A 245 -43.31 26.27 29.37
C ALA A 245 -43.68 25.37 30.56
N SER A 246 -42.69 25.06 31.42
CA SER A 246 -42.97 24.33 32.66
C SER A 246 -43.85 25.18 33.60
N ALA A 247 -44.93 24.60 34.09
CA ALA A 247 -45.80 25.15 35.12
C ALA A 247 -45.83 24.22 36.35
N PRO A 248 -46.18 24.70 37.55
CA PRO A 248 -46.35 23.82 38.71
C PRO A 248 -47.50 22.82 38.51
N LEU A 249 -47.28 21.55 38.87
CA LEU A 249 -48.32 20.53 38.86
C LEU A 249 -49.21 20.67 40.12
N PRO A 250 -50.53 20.93 40.00
CA PRO A 250 -51.40 21.04 41.17
C PRO A 250 -51.53 19.68 41.90
N PRO A 251 -51.49 19.64 43.24
CA PRO A 251 -51.75 18.42 44.00
C PRO A 251 -53.12 17.81 43.70
N GLY A 252 -53.23 16.49 43.69
CA GLY A 252 -54.49 15.78 43.39
C GLY A 252 -54.91 15.86 41.92
N THR A 253 -54.01 16.31 41.03
CA THR A 253 -54.25 16.48 39.60
C THR A 253 -53.25 15.64 38.79
N ALA A 254 -53.76 14.98 37.76
CA ALA A 254 -52.97 14.27 36.77
C ALA A 254 -53.10 15.00 35.42
N CYS A 255 -52.03 15.62 34.93
CA CYS A 255 -52.05 16.30 33.64
C CYS A 255 -51.65 15.32 32.52
N PRO A 256 -52.42 15.19 31.43
CA PRO A 256 -51.94 14.50 30.24
C PRO A 256 -50.64 15.13 29.76
N ILE A 257 -49.63 14.33 29.44
CA ILE A 257 -48.33 14.81 28.99
C ILE A 257 -47.89 14.01 27.77
N MET A 258 -47.41 14.72 26.74
CA MET A 258 -46.90 14.10 25.53
C MET A 258 -45.39 13.85 25.62
N THR A 259 -44.91 12.89 24.85
CA THR A 259 -43.48 12.58 24.72
C THR A 259 -42.70 13.83 24.30
N GLY A 260 -41.61 14.12 25.00
CA GLY A 260 -40.79 15.31 24.74
C GLY A 260 -41.40 16.62 25.27
N ALA A 261 -42.46 16.58 26.08
CA ALA A 261 -42.87 17.72 26.90
C ALA A 261 -42.00 17.83 28.16
N ILE A 262 -41.80 19.06 28.64
CA ILE A 262 -41.06 19.34 29.87
C ILE A 262 -41.89 18.86 31.07
N ILE A 263 -41.26 18.16 32.02
CA ILE A 263 -41.94 17.77 33.26
C ILE A 263 -42.30 19.04 34.06
N PRO A 264 -43.57 19.23 34.45
CA PRO A 264 -43.99 20.36 35.28
C PRO A 264 -43.28 20.36 36.64
N THR A 265 -43.12 21.54 37.22
CA THR A 265 -42.50 21.65 38.56
C THR A 265 -43.32 20.88 39.59
N GLY A 266 -42.69 19.96 40.32
CA GLY A 266 -43.36 19.06 41.27
C GLY A 266 -43.86 17.74 40.66
N GLY A 267 -43.77 17.57 39.34
CA GLY A 267 -43.97 16.29 38.68
C GLY A 267 -42.87 15.30 39.06
N ALA A 268 -43.25 14.08 39.42
CA ALA A 268 -42.35 13.06 39.94
C ALA A 268 -42.32 11.79 39.10
N THR A 269 -43.34 11.52 38.27
CA THR A 269 -43.40 10.33 37.41
C THR A 269 -44.38 10.54 36.27
N VAL A 270 -44.24 9.78 35.19
CA VAL A 270 -45.24 9.71 34.12
C VAL A 270 -45.84 8.31 34.06
N LEU A 271 -47.15 8.21 34.34
CA LEU A 271 -47.92 6.99 34.14
C LEU A 271 -48.33 6.88 32.66
N ILE A 272 -47.83 5.86 31.97
CA ILE A 272 -48.15 5.65 30.55
C ILE A 272 -49.67 5.44 30.34
N LYS A 273 -50.17 5.94 29.22
CA LYS A 273 -51.60 5.91 28.88
C LYS A 273 -52.20 4.49 28.92
N GLU A 274 -51.42 3.48 28.54
CA GLU A 274 -51.83 2.08 28.51
C GLU A 274 -52.11 1.51 29.91
N ARG A 275 -51.56 2.13 30.95
CA ARG A 275 -51.76 1.76 32.36
C ARG A 275 -52.72 2.71 33.09
N ALA A 276 -53.22 3.74 32.40
CA ALA A 276 -54.14 4.71 32.95
C ALA A 276 -55.58 4.20 32.85
N THR A 277 -56.32 4.22 33.95
CA THR A 277 -57.76 3.99 33.95
C THR A 277 -58.46 5.35 34.07
N VAL A 278 -59.06 5.80 32.98
CA VAL A 278 -59.74 7.10 32.93
C VAL A 278 -61.25 6.90 33.02
N GLU A 279 -61.89 7.57 33.96
CA GLU A 279 -63.34 7.56 34.18
C GLU A 279 -63.86 9.00 34.18
N GLY A 280 -64.47 9.43 33.06
CA GLY A 280 -64.94 10.80 32.90
C GLY A 280 -63.78 11.81 32.89
N ASP A 281 -63.77 12.71 33.87
CA ASP A 281 -62.77 13.75 34.09
C ASP A 281 -61.71 13.36 35.15
N ARG A 282 -61.64 12.07 35.51
CA ARG A 282 -60.73 11.56 36.55
C ARG A 282 -59.84 10.43 36.06
N LEU A 283 -58.63 10.41 36.60
CA LEU A 283 -57.68 9.31 36.48
C LEU A 283 -57.72 8.48 37.76
N ARG A 284 -58.07 7.19 37.63
CA ARG A 284 -58.09 6.23 38.73
C ARG A 284 -56.76 5.50 38.84
N ILE A 285 -56.07 5.67 39.97
CA ILE A 285 -54.84 4.97 40.32
C ILE A 285 -55.19 3.79 41.23
N THR A 286 -55.26 2.59 40.64
CA THR A 286 -55.64 1.35 41.35
C THR A 286 -54.47 0.69 42.09
N GLU A 287 -53.24 0.97 41.67
CA GLU A 287 -52.01 0.47 42.28
C GLU A 287 -50.97 1.60 42.40
N PRO A 288 -50.13 1.61 43.44
CA PRO A 288 -49.08 2.62 43.58
C PRO A 288 -48.14 2.67 42.37
N VAL A 289 -47.78 3.88 41.94
CA VAL A 289 -46.87 4.12 40.81
C VAL A 289 -45.49 4.50 41.35
N ALA A 290 -44.44 3.85 40.85
CA ALA A 290 -43.07 4.23 41.22
C ALA A 290 -42.72 5.64 40.70
N THR A 291 -41.98 6.40 41.49
CA THR A 291 -41.44 7.71 41.09
C THR A 291 -40.30 7.56 40.08
N ALA A 292 -40.01 8.63 39.33
CA ALA A 292 -38.98 8.73 38.29
C ALA A 292 -39.16 7.77 37.10
N MET A 293 -40.34 7.19 36.91
CA MET A 293 -40.62 6.36 35.73
C MET A 293 -40.93 7.24 34.53
N ASN A 294 -40.41 6.83 33.37
CA ASN A 294 -40.67 7.47 32.08
C ASN A 294 -40.30 8.96 32.04
N ILE A 295 -39.28 9.35 32.82
CA ILE A 295 -38.69 10.69 32.79
C ILE A 295 -37.26 10.56 32.25
N ARG A 296 -36.97 11.35 31.22
CA ARG A 296 -35.62 11.60 30.73
C ARG A 296 -35.02 12.74 31.52
N SER A 297 -33.99 12.47 32.30
CA SER A 297 -33.42 13.47 33.21
C SER A 297 -32.62 14.50 32.43
N LYS A 298 -32.63 15.75 32.90
CA LYS A 298 -31.79 16.82 32.36
C LYS A 298 -30.32 16.37 32.30
N GLY A 299 -29.73 16.47 31.11
CA GLY A 299 -28.32 16.13 30.92
C GLY A 299 -27.98 14.65 31.04
N GLU A 300 -28.97 13.74 31.02
CA GLU A 300 -28.68 12.30 31.09
C GLU A 300 -27.84 11.78 29.91
N ASP A 301 -27.89 12.47 28.76
CA ASP A 301 -27.13 12.12 27.56
C ASP A 301 -25.82 12.93 27.46
N ALA A 302 -25.88 14.24 27.74
CA ALA A 302 -24.68 15.08 27.81
C ALA A 302 -24.87 16.29 28.73
N ALA A 303 -23.83 16.67 29.45
CA ALA A 303 -23.72 17.91 30.21
C ALA A 303 -22.60 18.81 29.67
N PRO A 304 -22.67 20.15 29.90
CA PRO A 304 -21.60 21.05 29.49
C PRO A 304 -20.22 20.61 30.03
N GLY A 305 -19.25 20.52 29.14
CA GLY A 305 -17.87 20.10 29.45
C GLY A 305 -17.60 18.61 29.26
N ASP A 306 -18.61 17.76 29.09
CA ASP A 306 -18.42 16.36 28.76
C ASP A 306 -17.72 16.21 27.41
N GLU A 307 -16.69 15.36 27.35
CA GLU A 307 -16.07 14.98 26.08
C GLU A 307 -16.99 14.02 25.32
N VAL A 308 -17.63 14.51 24.26
CA VAL A 308 -18.58 13.74 23.45
C VAL A 308 -17.94 13.12 22.20
N LEU A 309 -16.76 13.60 21.80
CA LEU A 309 -16.02 13.05 20.66
C LEU A 309 -14.52 13.35 20.78
N GLY A 310 -13.66 12.32 20.70
CA GLY A 310 -12.21 12.50 20.69
C GLY A 310 -11.65 13.01 19.35
N PRO A 311 -10.35 13.37 19.29
CA PRO A 311 -9.65 13.69 18.05
C PRO A 311 -9.49 12.46 17.13
N GLY A 312 -9.22 12.69 15.85
CA GLY A 312 -8.99 11.61 14.88
C GLY A 312 -10.26 10.87 14.48
N ARG A 313 -11.41 11.55 14.45
CA ARG A 313 -12.70 10.97 14.04
C ARG A 313 -13.25 11.71 12.83
N ALA A 314 -13.56 10.98 11.75
CA ALA A 314 -14.27 11.53 10.61
C ALA A 314 -15.74 11.77 10.99
N ILE A 315 -16.19 13.01 10.84
CA ILE A 315 -17.53 13.43 11.25
C ILE A 315 -18.55 12.89 10.26
N SER A 316 -19.45 12.05 10.76
CA SER A 316 -20.57 11.47 10.01
C SER A 316 -21.87 12.27 10.22
N ALA A 317 -22.89 12.04 9.39
CA ALA A 317 -24.18 12.70 9.54
C ALA A 317 -24.84 12.45 10.92
N PRO A 318 -24.85 11.22 11.49
CA PRO A 318 -25.36 11.00 12.84
C PRO A 318 -24.57 11.75 13.92
N MET A 319 -23.24 11.78 13.81
CA MET A 319 -22.39 12.54 14.74
C MET A 319 -22.70 14.03 14.68
N LEU A 320 -22.86 14.60 13.48
CA LEU A 320 -23.20 16.00 13.30
C LEU A 320 -24.53 16.35 13.99
N GLY A 321 -25.56 15.50 13.83
CA GLY A 321 -26.84 15.66 14.52
C GLY A 321 -26.72 15.65 16.05
N ALA A 322 -25.94 14.71 16.60
CA ALA A 322 -25.68 14.65 18.04
C ALA A 322 -24.93 15.89 18.54
N LEU A 323 -23.88 16.33 17.84
CA LEU A 323 -23.13 17.54 18.18
C LEU A 323 -24.00 18.80 18.17
N VAL A 324 -24.93 18.91 17.21
CA VAL A 324 -25.96 19.97 17.22
C VAL A 324 -26.85 19.85 18.45
N ALA A 325 -27.31 18.64 18.80
CA ALA A 325 -28.10 18.40 20.01
C ALA A 325 -27.34 18.80 21.29
N TYR A 326 -26.02 18.62 21.33
CA TYR A 326 -25.13 19.03 22.42
C TYR A 326 -24.69 20.49 22.38
N GLY A 327 -25.20 21.28 21.42
CA GLY A 327 -24.99 22.72 21.33
C GLY A 327 -23.64 23.13 20.76
N VAL A 328 -22.93 22.24 20.07
CA VAL A 328 -21.64 22.56 19.44
C VAL A 328 -21.87 23.44 18.22
N GLU A 329 -21.33 24.66 18.23
CA GLU A 329 -21.44 25.60 17.10
C GLU A 329 -20.23 25.55 16.15
N THR A 330 -19.03 25.43 16.73
CA THR A 330 -17.77 25.35 16.00
C THR A 330 -16.94 24.17 16.47
N ILE A 331 -16.08 23.68 15.59
CA ILE A 331 -15.31 22.47 15.82
C ILE A 331 -13.90 22.59 15.22
N ALA A 332 -12.91 22.15 16.00
CA ALA A 332 -11.53 22.07 15.55
C ALA A 332 -11.35 20.81 14.70
N VAL A 333 -10.97 20.98 13.43
CA VAL A 333 -10.76 19.91 12.46
C VAL A 333 -9.38 20.01 11.81
N ARG A 334 -8.89 18.92 11.24
CA ARG A 334 -7.66 18.94 10.44
C ARG A 334 -7.89 19.64 9.11
N LEU A 335 -6.91 20.41 8.63
CA LEU A 335 -6.94 20.97 7.28
C LEU A 335 -7.20 19.87 6.23
N ARG A 336 -7.91 20.23 5.16
CA ARG A 336 -8.08 19.33 4.01
C ARG A 336 -6.71 19.15 3.33
N PRO A 337 -6.21 17.91 3.16
CA PRO A 337 -4.98 17.67 2.43
C PRO A 337 -5.10 18.19 0.99
N ARG A 338 -4.15 19.03 0.56
CA ARG A 338 -4.03 19.45 -0.85
C ARG A 338 -3.11 18.48 -1.55
N VAL A 339 -3.62 17.81 -2.59
CA VAL A 339 -2.86 16.78 -3.32
C VAL A 339 -2.71 17.22 -4.76
N SER A 340 -1.47 17.27 -5.26
CA SER A 340 -1.21 17.42 -6.70
C SER A 340 -0.89 16.07 -7.33
N ILE A 341 -1.48 15.79 -8.48
CA ILE A 341 -1.21 14.61 -9.30
C ILE A 341 -0.59 15.08 -10.62
N ILE A 342 0.57 14.51 -10.96
CA ILE A 342 1.37 14.86 -12.13
C ILE A 342 1.51 13.62 -13.01
N PRO A 343 0.72 13.50 -14.09
CA PRO A 343 0.91 12.44 -15.07
C PRO A 343 2.22 12.66 -15.84
N THR A 344 2.99 11.60 -16.06
CA THR A 344 4.25 11.65 -16.82
C THR A 344 4.21 10.60 -17.94
N GLY A 345 4.75 10.93 -19.10
CA GLY A 345 4.88 10.00 -20.23
C GLY A 345 4.60 10.67 -21.57
N ASP A 346 5.54 10.56 -22.50
CA ASP A 346 5.41 11.12 -23.85
C ASP A 346 4.24 10.49 -24.63
N GLU A 347 3.90 9.24 -24.31
CA GLU A 347 2.80 8.50 -24.91
C GLU A 347 1.41 9.10 -24.63
N LEU A 348 1.27 9.86 -23.54
CA LEU A 348 0.02 10.53 -23.17
C LEU A 348 -0.31 11.69 -24.13
N GLY A 349 0.69 12.26 -24.79
CA GLY A 349 0.52 13.19 -25.92
C GLY A 349 0.37 12.48 -27.28
N GLY A 350 0.72 11.19 -27.34
CA GLY A 350 0.80 10.39 -28.57
C GLY A 350 -0.43 9.50 -28.85
N GLY A 351 -1.52 9.65 -28.11
CA GLY A 351 -2.79 8.94 -28.34
C GLY A 351 -3.13 7.85 -27.32
N ILE A 352 -2.29 7.60 -26.30
CA ILE A 352 -2.68 6.81 -25.14
C ILE A 352 -3.44 7.70 -24.16
N ILE A 353 -4.61 7.25 -23.72
CA ILE A 353 -5.44 8.00 -22.77
C ILE A 353 -4.88 7.84 -21.35
N ASP A 354 -4.70 8.94 -20.64
CA ASP A 354 -4.38 8.90 -19.22
C ASP A 354 -5.57 8.36 -18.41
N VAL A 355 -5.39 7.14 -17.89
CA VAL A 355 -6.35 6.48 -17.00
C VAL A 355 -5.95 6.58 -15.52
N ASN A 356 -4.67 6.86 -15.23
CA ASN A 356 -4.15 6.84 -13.87
C ASN A 356 -4.49 8.12 -13.13
N GLY A 357 -4.22 9.27 -13.76
CA GLY A 357 -4.47 10.59 -13.18
C GLY A 357 -5.93 10.74 -12.72
N PRO A 358 -6.93 10.59 -13.61
CA PRO A 358 -8.34 10.69 -13.25
C PRO A 358 -8.79 9.66 -12.21
N MET A 359 -8.32 8.41 -12.31
CA MET A 359 -8.68 7.34 -11.37
C MET A 359 -8.17 7.63 -9.94
N ILE A 360 -6.91 8.05 -9.82
CA ILE A 360 -6.32 8.40 -8.53
C ILE A 360 -6.94 9.68 -7.98
N ALA A 361 -7.22 10.66 -8.85
CA ALA A 361 -7.91 11.88 -8.42
C ALA A 361 -9.28 11.59 -7.81
N ALA A 362 -10.06 10.72 -8.44
CA ALA A 362 -11.36 10.28 -7.93
C ALA A 362 -11.22 9.53 -6.59
N LEU A 363 -10.27 8.59 -6.48
CA LEU A 363 -10.01 7.85 -5.25
C LEU A 363 -9.72 8.78 -4.06
N LEU A 364 -8.87 9.79 -4.26
CA LEU A 364 -8.49 10.71 -3.19
C LEU A 364 -9.61 11.74 -2.91
N ALA A 365 -10.39 12.14 -3.91
CA ALA A 365 -11.53 13.04 -3.72
C ALA A 365 -12.62 12.42 -2.82
N GLU A 366 -12.82 11.09 -2.85
CA GLU A 366 -13.75 10.40 -1.93
C GLU A 366 -13.41 10.60 -0.45
N THR A 367 -12.18 10.98 -0.14
CA THR A 367 -11.67 11.21 1.21
C THR A 367 -11.90 12.63 1.73
N GLY A 368 -12.32 13.55 0.84
CA GLY A 368 -12.42 14.99 1.13
C GLY A 368 -11.14 15.78 0.90
N ALA A 369 -10.09 15.15 0.33
CA ALA A 369 -8.87 15.84 -0.10
C ALA A 369 -9.14 16.82 -1.25
N ALA A 370 -8.43 17.93 -1.28
CA ALA A 370 -8.46 18.91 -2.36
C ALA A 370 -7.45 18.50 -3.44
N VAL A 371 -7.93 17.86 -4.51
CA VAL A 371 -7.06 17.26 -5.53
C VAL A 371 -6.91 18.17 -6.76
N THR A 372 -5.67 18.39 -7.19
CA THR A 372 -5.32 19.06 -8.45
C THR A 372 -4.65 18.07 -9.38
N LEU A 373 -5.24 17.82 -10.55
CA LEU A 373 -4.63 17.03 -11.62
C LEU A 373 -4.02 17.98 -12.65
N SER A 374 -2.70 17.89 -12.86
CA SER A 374 -2.03 18.70 -13.89
C SER A 374 -2.23 18.11 -15.28
N ALA A 375 -1.86 18.89 -16.31
CA ALA A 375 -1.61 18.32 -17.63
C ALA A 375 -0.44 17.31 -17.56
N PRO A 376 -0.40 16.29 -18.44
CA PRO A 376 0.75 15.42 -18.56
C PRO A 376 2.02 16.20 -18.87
N VAL A 377 3.13 15.78 -18.26
CA VAL A 377 4.45 16.36 -18.50
C VAL A 377 5.32 15.41 -19.34
N PRO A 378 6.24 15.95 -20.16
CA PRO A 378 7.20 15.15 -20.92
C PRO A 378 8.01 14.22 -20.02
N ASP A 379 8.43 13.08 -20.57
CA ASP A 379 9.23 12.09 -19.85
C ASP A 379 10.71 12.49 -19.82
N SER A 380 11.00 13.63 -19.17
CA SER A 380 12.36 14.11 -18.93
C SER A 380 12.55 14.53 -17.47
N ARG A 381 13.76 14.29 -16.97
CA ARG A 381 14.17 14.64 -15.60
C ARG A 381 13.88 16.10 -15.27
N GLU A 382 14.22 17.02 -16.17
CA GLU A 382 14.06 18.46 -15.95
C GLU A 382 12.58 18.87 -15.91
N ALA A 383 11.76 18.33 -16.82
CA ALA A 383 10.33 18.64 -16.86
C ALA A 383 9.60 18.12 -15.62
N ILE A 384 9.90 16.88 -15.23
CA ILE A 384 9.35 16.24 -14.03
C ILE A 384 9.78 16.99 -12.78
N ALA A 385 11.06 17.32 -12.62
CA ALA A 385 11.56 18.07 -11.46
C ALA A 385 10.90 19.45 -11.35
N SER A 386 10.77 20.17 -12.47
CA SER A 386 10.10 21.47 -12.50
C SER A 386 8.62 21.36 -12.12
N ALA A 387 7.92 20.32 -12.57
CA ALA A 387 6.51 20.10 -12.24
C ALA A 387 6.33 19.74 -10.75
N ILE A 388 7.19 18.88 -10.20
CA ILE A 388 7.22 18.54 -8.78
C ILE A 388 7.47 19.82 -7.95
N ALA A 389 8.47 20.62 -8.30
CA ALA A 389 8.79 21.85 -7.58
C ALA A 389 7.60 22.85 -7.59
N ALA A 390 6.92 23.00 -8.73
CA ALA A 390 5.73 23.85 -8.83
C ALA A 390 4.58 23.34 -7.97
N ALA A 391 4.36 22.01 -7.93
CA ALA A 391 3.32 21.39 -7.11
C ALA A 391 3.61 21.51 -5.60
N LEU A 392 4.86 21.37 -5.19
CA LEU A 392 5.28 21.49 -3.78
C LEU A 392 5.00 22.89 -3.19
N ALA A 393 4.91 23.93 -4.04
CA ALA A 393 4.60 25.29 -3.56
C ALA A 393 3.15 25.44 -3.05
N THR A 394 2.24 24.56 -3.45
CA THR A 394 0.80 24.71 -3.18
C THR A 394 0.12 23.47 -2.63
N SER A 395 0.84 22.35 -2.51
CA SER A 395 0.28 21.06 -2.09
C SER A 395 0.98 20.49 -0.87
N ASP A 396 0.22 19.76 -0.08
CA ASP A 396 0.68 19.04 1.10
C ASP A 396 1.11 17.61 0.73
N PHE A 397 0.76 17.13 -0.47
CA PHE A 397 1.16 15.82 -1.01
C PHE A 397 1.32 15.92 -2.54
N VAL A 398 2.41 15.39 -3.09
CA VAL A 398 2.60 15.28 -4.54
C VAL A 398 2.64 13.82 -4.95
N ILE A 399 1.92 13.50 -6.03
CA ILE A 399 1.86 12.16 -6.62
C ILE A 399 2.24 12.27 -8.09
N THR A 400 3.15 11.41 -8.55
CA THR A 400 3.40 11.25 -9.99
C THR A 400 2.80 9.94 -10.48
N THR A 401 2.31 9.91 -11.71
CA THR A 401 1.75 8.68 -12.32
C THR A 401 2.39 8.43 -13.68
N GLY A 402 3.08 7.29 -13.83
CA GLY A 402 3.91 7.05 -15.01
C GLY A 402 5.40 7.20 -14.71
N GLY A 403 6.27 6.87 -15.67
CA GLY A 403 7.74 7.03 -15.54
C GLY A 403 8.44 6.05 -14.58
N ALA A 404 7.79 5.60 -13.50
CA ALA A 404 8.34 4.68 -12.50
C ALA A 404 8.33 3.22 -13.02
N SER A 405 9.27 2.88 -13.89
CA SER A 405 9.54 1.53 -14.38
C SER A 405 11.03 1.25 -14.29
N ALA A 406 11.43 0.04 -13.93
CA ALA A 406 12.84 -0.34 -13.74
C ALA A 406 13.68 -0.42 -15.04
N GLY A 407 13.36 0.38 -16.06
CA GLY A 407 14.12 0.52 -17.30
C GLY A 407 15.07 1.72 -17.27
N GLU A 408 15.93 1.82 -18.28
CA GLU A 408 17.00 2.83 -18.41
C GLU A 408 16.53 4.31 -18.46
N ARG A 409 15.22 4.57 -18.43
CA ARG A 409 14.59 5.90 -18.52
C ARG A 409 13.67 6.25 -17.34
N ASP A 410 13.90 5.66 -16.16
CA ASP A 410 13.17 6.10 -14.95
C ASP A 410 13.71 7.43 -14.44
N HIS A 411 13.12 8.53 -14.89
CA HIS A 411 13.52 9.88 -14.49
C HIS A 411 12.95 10.31 -13.13
N ILE A 412 12.00 9.56 -12.56
CA ILE A 412 11.32 9.93 -11.31
C ILE A 412 12.30 10.01 -10.12
N PRO A 413 13.16 9.00 -9.83
CA PRO A 413 14.07 9.07 -8.69
C PRO A 413 15.04 10.25 -8.77
N ASP A 414 15.54 10.57 -9.97
CA ASP A 414 16.49 11.67 -10.15
C ASP A 414 15.79 13.03 -10.05
N ALA A 415 14.60 13.18 -10.63
CA ALA A 415 13.80 14.40 -10.49
C ALA A 415 13.39 14.66 -9.03
N VAL A 416 13.07 13.61 -8.26
CA VAL A 416 12.79 13.70 -6.82
C VAL A 416 14.03 14.17 -6.04
N ARG A 417 15.23 13.68 -6.40
CA ARG A 417 16.48 14.16 -5.77
C ARG A 417 16.77 15.62 -6.12
N ASP A 418 16.47 16.05 -7.34
CA ASP A 418 16.71 17.43 -7.79
C ASP A 418 15.89 18.47 -7.04
N VAL A 419 14.70 18.10 -6.58
CA VAL A 419 13.89 18.97 -5.70
C VAL A 419 14.31 18.88 -4.22
N GLY A 420 15.44 18.23 -3.93
CA GLY A 420 16.01 18.09 -2.59
C GLY A 420 15.30 17.08 -1.69
N ALA A 421 14.42 16.23 -2.24
CA ALA A 421 13.69 15.25 -1.45
C ALA A 421 14.54 14.00 -1.16
N THR A 422 14.32 13.42 0.01
CA THR A 422 14.94 12.17 0.45
C THR A 422 14.05 11.00 0.08
N ILE A 423 14.56 10.08 -0.74
CA ILE A 423 13.88 8.83 -1.10
C ILE A 423 14.05 7.84 0.06
N HIS A 424 12.93 7.40 0.63
CA HIS A 424 12.91 6.41 1.72
C HIS A 424 12.88 4.99 1.19
N PHE A 425 12.17 4.76 0.09
CA PHE A 425 12.26 3.52 -0.68
C PHE A 425 11.95 3.77 -2.15
N HIS A 426 12.58 2.98 -3.01
CA HIS A 426 12.21 2.84 -4.41
C HIS A 426 12.00 1.35 -4.72
N GLY A 427 10.73 0.99 -4.64
CA GLY A 427 10.18 -0.32 -4.87
C GLY A 427 9.92 -1.14 -3.62
N VAL A 428 8.86 -1.95 -3.68
CA VAL A 428 8.31 -2.74 -2.58
C VAL A 428 8.24 -4.21 -3.00
N ARG A 429 8.40 -5.14 -2.05
CA ARG A 429 8.24 -6.59 -2.29
C ARG A 429 6.77 -6.98 -2.45
N MET A 430 6.13 -6.50 -3.51
CA MET A 430 4.72 -6.77 -3.81
C MET A 430 4.47 -6.93 -5.31
N ARG A 431 3.33 -7.55 -5.63
CA ARG A 431 2.76 -7.56 -6.97
C ARG A 431 1.24 -7.37 -6.91
N PRO A 432 0.67 -6.50 -7.78
CA PRO A 432 1.36 -5.58 -8.68
C PRO A 432 1.97 -4.37 -7.93
N GLY A 433 2.72 -3.51 -8.64
CA GLY A 433 3.23 -2.24 -8.09
C GLY A 433 4.63 -2.27 -7.48
N LYS A 434 5.46 -3.24 -7.85
CA LYS A 434 6.87 -3.32 -7.46
C LYS A 434 7.65 -1.98 -7.48
N PRO A 435 7.53 -1.06 -8.46
CA PRO A 435 8.40 0.12 -8.53
C PRO A 435 7.84 1.37 -7.83
N VAL A 436 6.86 1.26 -6.92
CA VAL A 436 6.39 2.43 -6.15
C VAL A 436 7.56 3.09 -5.42
N LEU A 437 7.65 4.41 -5.52
CA LEU A 437 8.65 5.24 -4.86
C LEU A 437 7.98 6.12 -3.81
N PHE A 438 8.60 6.24 -2.63
CA PHE A 438 8.17 7.19 -1.62
C PHE A 438 9.36 8.03 -1.14
N ALA A 439 9.13 9.33 -1.08
CA ALA A 439 10.11 10.33 -0.65
C ALA A 439 9.43 11.42 0.17
N THR A 440 10.24 12.23 0.87
CA THR A 440 9.77 13.47 1.51
C THR A 440 10.75 14.60 1.24
N THR A 441 10.24 15.81 1.07
CA THR A 441 11.08 17.03 1.04
C THR A 441 11.73 17.28 2.40
N PRO A 442 12.71 18.19 2.51
CA PRO A 442 13.29 18.61 3.80
C PRO A 442 12.24 19.12 4.79
N ASP A 443 11.17 19.76 4.28
CA ASP A 443 10.04 20.26 5.08
C ASP A 443 8.98 19.17 5.39
N GLY A 444 9.23 17.93 4.99
CA GLY A 444 8.37 16.79 5.29
C GLY A 444 7.17 16.60 4.36
N VAL A 445 7.12 17.27 3.21
CA VAL A 445 6.05 17.09 2.21
C VAL A 445 6.28 15.77 1.47
N PRO A 446 5.36 14.79 1.53
CA PRO A 446 5.52 13.52 0.84
C PRO A 446 5.43 13.65 -0.68
N ILE A 447 6.18 12.80 -1.35
CA ILE A 447 6.13 12.57 -2.79
C ILE A 447 5.96 11.07 -3.04
N LEU A 448 4.93 10.68 -3.77
CA LEU A 448 4.64 9.29 -4.14
C LEU A 448 4.78 9.11 -5.66
N GLY A 449 5.76 8.32 -6.08
CA GLY A 449 5.94 7.92 -7.47
C GLY A 449 5.21 6.62 -7.76
N LEU A 450 4.21 6.66 -8.65
CA LEU A 450 3.39 5.50 -9.00
C LEU A 450 3.73 4.94 -10.38
N PRO A 451 3.71 3.61 -10.56
CA PRO A 451 3.94 2.99 -11.87
C PRO A 451 2.91 3.43 -12.91
N GLY A 452 3.30 3.39 -14.18
CA GLY A 452 2.40 3.69 -15.30
C GLY A 452 1.31 2.63 -15.54
N ASN A 453 1.48 1.43 -15.00
CA ASN A 453 0.47 0.39 -15.13
C ASN A 453 -0.77 0.69 -14.23
N PRO A 454 -2.01 0.65 -14.75
CA PRO A 454 -3.17 1.15 -14.02
C PRO A 454 -3.46 0.48 -12.68
N VAL A 455 -3.53 -0.84 -12.63
CA VAL A 455 -3.84 -1.55 -11.37
C VAL A 455 -2.68 -1.41 -10.39
N ALA A 456 -1.45 -1.41 -10.89
CA ALA A 456 -0.26 -1.18 -10.07
C ALA A 456 -0.26 0.24 -9.45
N SER A 457 -0.67 1.24 -10.23
CA SER A 457 -0.81 2.64 -9.80
C SER A 457 -1.89 2.77 -8.74
N LEU A 458 -3.06 2.15 -8.99
CA LEU A 458 -4.16 2.11 -8.05
C LEU A 458 -3.76 1.44 -6.73
N VAL A 459 -3.10 0.28 -6.76
CA VAL A 459 -2.60 -0.39 -5.55
C VAL A 459 -1.62 0.51 -4.78
N GLY A 460 -0.68 1.15 -5.49
CA GLY A 460 0.28 2.05 -4.86
C GLY A 460 -0.41 3.22 -4.15
N CYS A 461 -1.36 3.88 -4.81
CA CYS A 461 -2.11 4.97 -4.19
C CYS A 461 -3.04 4.48 -3.06
N ARG A 462 -3.74 3.36 -3.28
CA ARG A 462 -4.70 2.80 -2.33
C ARG A 462 -4.08 2.42 -1.00
N PHE A 463 -2.83 1.97 -0.98
CA PHE A 463 -2.17 1.58 0.27
C PHE A 463 -1.20 2.65 0.77
N PHE A 464 -0.28 3.15 -0.06
CA PHE A 464 0.73 4.11 0.38
C PHE A 464 0.22 5.55 0.35
N GLY A 465 -0.55 5.92 -0.68
CA GLY A 465 -1.20 7.24 -0.74
C GLY A 465 -2.23 7.41 0.38
N MET A 466 -3.05 6.39 0.63
CA MET A 466 -4.01 6.40 1.73
C MET A 466 -3.33 6.38 3.10
N ALA A 467 -2.24 5.64 3.29
CA ALA A 467 -1.46 5.70 4.54
C ALA A 467 -0.95 7.12 4.83
N ALA A 468 -0.44 7.82 3.79
CA ALA A 468 -0.04 9.22 3.92
C ALA A 468 -1.22 10.12 4.30
N LEU A 469 -2.37 10.00 3.62
CA LEU A 469 -3.57 10.79 3.93
C LEU A 469 -4.10 10.52 5.35
N ARG A 470 -4.15 9.26 5.78
CA ARG A 470 -4.55 8.89 7.15
C ARG A 470 -3.65 9.57 8.17
N ARG A 471 -2.34 9.55 7.95
CA ARG A 471 -1.37 10.18 8.83
C ARG A 471 -1.49 11.71 8.86
N MET A 472 -1.70 12.34 7.70
CA MET A 472 -2.01 13.78 7.57
C MET A 472 -3.24 14.18 8.38
N LEU A 473 -4.27 13.33 8.39
CA LEU A 473 -5.51 13.57 9.13
C LEU A 473 -5.46 13.10 10.59
N GLY A 474 -4.35 12.51 11.03
CA GLY A 474 -4.21 11.98 12.40
C GLY A 474 -5.13 10.78 12.67
N LEU A 475 -5.51 10.04 11.63
CA LEU A 475 -6.28 8.81 11.73
C LEU A 475 -5.36 7.63 12.07
N PRO A 476 -5.88 6.58 12.75
CA PRO A 476 -5.11 5.35 12.97
C PRO A 476 -4.80 4.66 11.64
N SER A 477 -3.76 3.83 11.60
CA SER A 477 -3.46 2.97 10.45
C SER A 477 -4.67 2.12 10.05
N GLU A 478 -4.82 1.85 8.76
CA GLU A 478 -5.89 0.97 8.28
C GLU A 478 -5.62 -0.48 8.74
N THR A 479 -6.65 -1.12 9.30
CA THR A 479 -6.60 -2.54 9.67
C THR A 479 -7.47 -3.35 8.74
N GLY A 480 -6.90 -4.37 8.11
CA GLY A 480 -7.66 -5.30 7.29
C GLY A 480 -8.26 -6.45 8.09
N ARG A 481 -9.20 -7.17 7.48
CA ARG A 481 -9.86 -8.35 8.08
C ARG A 481 -9.12 -9.62 7.70
N ALA A 482 -8.70 -10.41 8.68
CA ALA A 482 -8.12 -11.73 8.43
C ALA A 482 -9.15 -12.68 7.80
N VAL A 483 -8.74 -13.42 6.77
CA VAL A 483 -9.59 -14.35 6.02
C VAL A 483 -8.82 -15.59 5.57
N THR A 484 -9.57 -16.63 5.24
CA THR A 484 -9.06 -17.81 4.52
C THR A 484 -9.24 -17.61 3.01
N SER A 485 -8.21 -17.91 2.23
CA SER A 485 -8.18 -17.73 0.78
C SER A 485 -7.60 -18.94 0.04
N ALA A 486 -7.80 -18.96 -1.27
CA ALA A 486 -7.00 -19.81 -2.15
C ALA A 486 -5.50 -19.49 -2.00
N VAL A 487 -4.64 -20.52 -2.03
CA VAL A 487 -3.19 -20.34 -1.94
C VAL A 487 -2.64 -19.86 -3.29
N LEU A 488 -1.97 -18.71 -3.29
CA LEU A 488 -1.31 -18.15 -4.46
C LEU A 488 0.21 -18.21 -4.29
N PRO A 489 0.98 -18.75 -5.25
CA PRO A 489 2.44 -18.78 -5.17
C PRO A 489 3.04 -17.38 -5.10
N THR A 490 3.52 -16.96 -3.92
CA THR A 490 4.05 -15.63 -3.62
C THR A 490 5.47 -15.43 -4.14
N ASN A 491 6.29 -16.49 -4.19
CA ASN A 491 7.72 -16.40 -4.55
C ASN A 491 8.46 -15.30 -3.77
N GLY A 492 8.11 -15.11 -2.50
CA GLY A 492 8.73 -14.10 -1.64
C GLY A 492 8.30 -12.66 -1.91
N VAL A 493 7.16 -12.42 -2.60
CA VAL A 493 6.52 -11.10 -2.71
C VAL A 493 5.06 -11.16 -2.27
N THR A 494 4.56 -10.06 -1.71
CA THR A 494 3.14 -9.93 -1.34
C THR A 494 2.25 -9.92 -2.57
N ASN A 495 1.24 -10.78 -2.60
CA ASN A 495 0.18 -10.77 -3.62
C ASN A 495 -0.93 -9.82 -3.21
N ILE A 496 -1.28 -8.90 -4.09
CA ILE A 496 -2.39 -7.97 -3.90
C ILE A 496 -3.34 -8.19 -5.07
N THR A 497 -4.45 -8.85 -4.79
CA THR A 497 -5.37 -9.35 -5.82
C THR A 497 -6.77 -8.78 -5.61
N ARG A 498 -7.51 -8.56 -6.69
CA ARG A 498 -8.90 -8.07 -6.62
C ARG A 498 -9.85 -9.22 -6.36
N VAL A 499 -10.76 -9.04 -5.41
CA VAL A 499 -11.71 -10.08 -4.99
C VAL A 499 -13.10 -9.49 -4.79
N VAL A 500 -14.08 -10.38 -4.70
CA VAL A 500 -15.39 -10.10 -4.12
C VAL A 500 -15.45 -10.80 -2.77
N ALA A 501 -15.81 -10.10 -1.70
CA ALA A 501 -15.98 -10.73 -0.40
C ALA A 501 -17.22 -11.63 -0.41
N ASP A 502 -17.04 -12.89 0.00
CA ASP A 502 -18.10 -13.90 0.09
C ASP A 502 -17.93 -14.73 1.38
N ASP A 503 -18.92 -15.54 1.74
CA ASP A 503 -18.95 -16.36 2.97
C ASP A 503 -18.07 -17.64 2.87
N GLY A 504 -17.24 -17.76 1.82
CA GLY A 504 -16.36 -18.89 1.55
C GLY A 504 -14.90 -18.51 1.34
N PRO A 505 -14.04 -19.48 0.95
CA PRO A 505 -12.64 -19.22 0.64
C PRO A 505 -12.53 -18.19 -0.49
N ILE A 506 -11.83 -17.09 -0.22
CA ILE A 506 -11.75 -15.98 -1.17
C ILE A 506 -10.76 -16.33 -2.28
N SER A 507 -11.17 -16.04 -3.53
CA SER A 507 -10.35 -16.28 -4.71
C SER A 507 -10.23 -15.02 -5.58
N PRO A 508 -9.08 -14.82 -6.26
CA PRO A 508 -8.91 -13.70 -7.18
C PRO A 508 -9.94 -13.71 -8.31
N LEU A 509 -10.41 -12.53 -8.69
CA LEU A 509 -11.23 -12.36 -9.88
C LEU A 509 -10.45 -12.72 -11.16
N PRO A 510 -11.12 -13.22 -12.21
CA PRO A 510 -10.50 -13.46 -13.50
C PRO A 510 -9.83 -12.21 -14.07
N GLY A 511 -8.69 -12.40 -14.75
CA GLY A 511 -7.97 -11.28 -15.35
C GLY A 511 -7.22 -10.42 -14.34
N ASP A 512 -6.70 -11.01 -13.25
CA ASP A 512 -5.91 -10.31 -12.23
C ASP A 512 -4.49 -9.92 -12.70
N ARG A 513 -4.34 -9.57 -13.98
CA ARG A 513 -3.12 -8.99 -14.52
C ARG A 513 -3.09 -7.48 -14.25
N PRO A 514 -1.91 -6.88 -14.10
CA PRO A 514 -1.79 -5.47 -13.74
C PRO A 514 -2.38 -4.53 -14.80
N HIS A 515 -2.32 -4.86 -16.09
CA HIS A 515 -2.90 -4.03 -17.16
C HIS A 515 -4.42 -4.24 -17.38
N MET A 516 -5.03 -5.24 -16.74
CA MET A 516 -6.44 -5.58 -16.98
C MET A 516 -7.32 -4.87 -15.95
N MET A 517 -8.14 -3.92 -16.40
CA MET A 517 -8.97 -3.11 -15.50
C MET A 517 -10.38 -3.66 -15.26
N ARG A 518 -10.84 -4.63 -16.06
CA ARG A 518 -12.24 -5.11 -16.04
C ARG A 518 -12.71 -5.57 -14.66
N SER A 519 -11.84 -6.22 -13.89
CA SER A 519 -12.18 -6.70 -12.54
C SER A 519 -12.43 -5.57 -11.54
N LEU A 520 -11.99 -4.33 -11.81
CA LEU A 520 -12.30 -3.17 -10.96
C LEU A 520 -13.77 -2.76 -11.01
N LEU A 521 -14.51 -3.16 -12.06
CA LEU A 521 -15.95 -2.88 -12.16
C LEU A 521 -16.81 -3.76 -11.24
N THR A 522 -16.23 -4.84 -10.71
CA THR A 522 -16.96 -5.85 -9.90
C THR A 522 -16.31 -6.11 -8.56
N ALA A 523 -15.01 -5.86 -8.40
CA ALA A 523 -14.32 -6.05 -7.13
C ALA A 523 -14.89 -5.13 -6.04
N ASP A 524 -14.89 -5.61 -4.81
CA ASP A 524 -15.25 -4.82 -3.63
C ASP A 524 -14.12 -4.78 -2.57
N HIS A 525 -13.11 -5.65 -2.71
CA HIS A 525 -11.96 -5.75 -1.81
C HIS A 525 -10.65 -6.05 -2.55
N TRP A 526 -9.56 -5.72 -1.85
CA TRP A 526 -8.22 -6.23 -2.08
C TRP A 526 -7.93 -7.36 -1.12
N MET A 527 -7.45 -8.48 -1.63
CA MET A 527 -6.88 -9.55 -0.85
C MET A 527 -5.35 -9.43 -0.86
N VAL A 528 -4.77 -9.32 0.32
CA VAL A 528 -3.32 -9.19 0.55
C VAL A 528 -2.81 -10.49 1.16
N GLN A 529 -1.96 -11.21 0.43
CA GLN A 529 -1.41 -12.50 0.83
C GLN A 529 0.14 -12.44 0.87
N LEU A 530 0.70 -12.64 2.05
CA LEU A 530 2.14 -12.47 2.33
C LEU A 530 2.99 -13.72 2.06
N SER A 531 2.37 -14.89 2.16
CA SER A 531 3.04 -16.20 2.10
C SER A 531 2.18 -17.22 1.35
N ASP A 532 2.80 -18.37 1.02
CA ASP A 532 2.16 -19.52 0.37
C ASP A 532 1.27 -20.30 1.36
N THR A 533 0.34 -19.58 1.99
CA THR A 533 -0.59 -20.05 3.02
C THR A 533 -2.02 -19.67 2.66
N GLU A 534 -3.00 -20.33 3.26
CA GLU A 534 -4.42 -19.96 3.10
C GLU A 534 -4.80 -18.67 3.86
N GLN A 535 -3.88 -18.10 4.66
CA GLN A 535 -4.13 -16.83 5.36
C GLN A 535 -3.89 -15.63 4.45
N ALA A 536 -4.90 -14.77 4.38
CA ALA A 536 -4.81 -13.47 3.72
C ALA A 536 -5.50 -12.37 4.56
N THR A 537 -5.30 -11.13 4.18
CA THR A 537 -5.95 -9.96 4.77
C THR A 537 -6.79 -9.26 3.72
N LEU A 538 -8.08 -9.04 4.00
CA LEU A 538 -8.95 -8.23 3.15
C LEU A 538 -8.92 -6.76 3.55
N PHE A 539 -8.87 -5.91 2.54
CA PHE A 539 -9.09 -4.47 2.64
C PHE A 539 -10.19 -4.06 1.67
N PRO A 540 -11.07 -3.11 2.00
CA PRO A 540 -12.04 -2.58 1.04
C PRO A 540 -11.36 -2.04 -0.22
N LEU A 541 -12.01 -2.12 -1.38
CA LEU A 541 -11.43 -1.64 -2.64
C LEU A 541 -11.01 -0.17 -2.54
N THR A 542 -11.83 0.66 -1.87
CA THR A 542 -11.55 2.06 -1.54
C THR A 542 -11.55 2.26 -0.02
N ASP A 543 -10.60 3.04 0.50
CA ASP A 543 -10.60 3.50 1.89
C ASP A 543 -11.29 4.87 1.94
N ARG A 544 -12.41 4.96 2.65
CA ARG A 544 -13.19 6.19 2.81
C ARG A 544 -12.83 6.97 4.08
N LEU A 545 -11.74 6.58 4.75
CA LEU A 545 -11.22 7.20 5.98
C LEU A 545 -12.20 7.17 7.15
N ARG A 546 -13.08 6.16 7.21
CA ARG A 546 -14.13 6.03 8.24
C ARG A 546 -13.76 5.05 9.35
#